data_AF-A0A3R6REA1-F1
#
_entry.id   AF-A0A3R6REA1-F1
#
_cell.length_a   1.000
_cell.length_b   1.000
_cell.length_c   1.000
_cell.angle_alpha   90.00
_cell.angle_beta   90.00
_cell.angle_gamma   90.00
#
_symmetry.space_group_name_H-M   'P 1'
#
loop_
_entity.id
_entity.type
_entity.pdbx_description
1 polymer ?
#
loop_
_entity_poly.entity_id
_entity_poly.type
_entity_poly.pdbx_seq_one_letter_code
_entity_poly.pdbx_strand_id
1 'polypeptide(L)' 'MTKLEAIKCEKLLDEAIRNAETANEEFYKAGNNYNTTERHILETKAWNHRGYAEGINQVLAVIGFKHELMVELGKLIN' A
#
# COMPACT_ATOMS: atom_id res chain seq x y z
N MET A 1 22.67 -1.52 -6.82
CA MET A 1 21.54 -2.40 -7.18
C MET A 1 21.79 -2.97 -8.56
N THR A 2 21.71 -4.29 -8.71
CA THR A 2 21.78 -4.98 -10.01
C THR A 2 20.47 -4.83 -10.77
N LYS A 3 20.48 -5.10 -12.08
CA LYS A 3 19.25 -5.08 -12.91
C LYS A 3 18.17 -6.02 -12.37
N LEU A 4 18.57 -7.20 -11.87
CA LEU A 4 17.63 -8.17 -11.30
C LEU A 4 17.00 -7.66 -10.00
N GLU A 5 17.79 -7.02 -9.13
CA GLU A 5 17.29 -6.41 -7.89
C GLU A 5 16.33 -5.25 -8.17
N ALA A 6 16.63 -4.42 -9.17
CA ALA A 6 15.75 -3.32 -9.57
C ALA A 6 14.37 -3.83 -10.02
N ILE A 7 14.33 -4.85 -10.89
CA ILE A 7 13.07 -5.47 -11.34
C ILE A 7 12.28 -6.05 -10.15
N LYS A 8 12.95 -6.60 -9.13
CA LYS A 8 12.27 -7.08 -7.93
C LYS A 8 11.69 -5.92 -7.10
N CYS A 9 12.42 -4.81 -6.99
CA CYS A 9 11.93 -3.61 -6.31
C CYS A 9 10.73 -2.99 -7.02
N GLU A 10 10.75 -2.94 -8.35
CA GLU A 10 9.61 -2.49 -9.17
C GLU A 10 8.37 -3.36 -8.92
N LYS A 11 8.52 -4.69 -8.91
CA LYS A 11 7.40 -5.60 -8.60
C LYS A 11 6.82 -5.38 -7.20
N LEU A 12 7.69 -5.19 -6.20
CA LEU A 12 7.25 -4.88 -4.83
C LEU A 12 6.52 -3.53 -4.76
N LEU A 13 7.01 -2.53 -5.50
CA LEU A 13 6.37 -1.22 -5.60
C LEU A 13 4.98 -1.32 -6.23
N ASP A 14 4.84 -2.07 -7.34
CA ASP A 14 3.55 -2.32 -7.98
C ASP A 14 2.57 -3.05 -7.04
N GLU A 15 3.06 -4.02 -6.25
CA GLU A 15 2.26 -4.69 -5.23
C GLU A 15 1.81 -3.73 -4.12
N ALA A 16 2.70 -2.85 -3.66
CA ALA A 16 2.40 -1.86 -2.63
C ALA A 16 1.34 -0.86 -3.11
N ILE A 17 1.41 -0.41 -4.36
CA ILE A 17 0.40 0.49 -4.97
C ILE A 17 -0.97 -0.18 -4.97
N ARG A 18 -1.08 -1.42 -5.45
CA ARG A 18 -2.35 -2.17 -5.44
C ARG A 18 -2.92 -2.33 -4.04
N ASN A 19 -2.06 -2.58 -3.05
CA ASN A 19 -2.48 -2.66 -1.64
C ASN A 19 -2.97 -1.31 -1.12
N ALA A 20 -2.29 -0.21 -1.43
CA ALA A 20 -2.73 1.14 -1.03
C ALA A 20 -4.08 1.52 -1.66
N GLU A 21 -4.28 1.23 -2.95
CA GLU A 21 -5.57 1.44 -3.63
C GLU A 21 -6.69 0.61 -2.99
N THR A 22 -6.41 -0.67 -2.72
CA THR A 22 -7.37 -1.59 -2.08
C THR A 22 -7.72 -1.12 -0.68
N ALA A 23 -6.73 -0.68 0.11
CA ALA A 23 -6.94 -0.13 1.44
C ALA A 23 -7.88 1.09 1.40
N ASN A 24 -7.64 2.01 0.46
CA ASN A 24 -8.47 3.21 0.31
C ASN A 24 -9.91 2.87 -0.08
N GLU A 25 -10.11 1.88 -0.94
CA GLU A 25 -11.45 1.37 -1.28
C GLU A 25 -12.14 0.72 -0.06
N GLU A 26 -11.41 -0.08 0.72
CA GLU A 26 -11.93 -0.75 1.92
C GLU A 26 -12.27 0.25 3.04
N PHE A 27 -11.45 1.29 3.25
CA PHE A 27 -11.77 2.40 4.16
C PHE A 27 -13.01 3.15 3.70
N TYR A 28 -13.13 3.43 2.40
CA TYR A 28 -14.32 4.08 1.85
C TYR A 28 -15.58 3.22 2.11
N LYS A 29 -15.51 1.91 1.85
CA LYS A 29 -16.61 0.98 2.14
C LYS A 29 -16.94 0.94 3.64
N ALA A 30 -15.93 0.90 4.51
CA ALA A 30 -16.12 0.91 5.95
C ALA A 30 -16.83 2.18 6.44
N GLY A 31 -16.40 3.35 5.97
CA GLY A 31 -17.01 4.64 6.33
C GLY A 31 -18.47 4.78 5.90
N ASN A 32 -18.91 3.98 4.93
CA ASN A 32 -20.29 3.93 4.43
C ASN A 32 -21.09 2.71 4.94
N ASN A 33 -20.53 1.88 5.84
CA ASN A 33 -21.21 0.69 6.35
C ASN A 33 -21.81 0.92 7.75
N TYR A 34 -23.13 0.74 7.87
CA TYR A 34 -23.89 0.89 9.12
C TYR A 34 -23.89 -0.38 9.98
N ASN A 35 -23.48 -1.53 9.43
CA ASN A 35 -23.28 -2.75 10.21
C ASN A 35 -21.91 -2.71 10.89
N THR A 36 -21.91 -2.65 12.22
CA THR A 36 -20.69 -2.54 13.05
C THR A 36 -19.69 -3.68 12.80
N THR A 37 -20.18 -4.92 12.67
CA THR A 37 -19.30 -6.08 12.45
C THR A 37 -18.63 -6.01 11.09
N GLU A 38 -19.40 -5.75 10.04
CA GLU A 38 -18.86 -5.64 8.68
C GLU A 38 -17.92 -4.44 8.55
N ARG A 39 -18.26 -3.31 9.17
CA ARG A 39 -17.37 -2.15 9.22
C ARG A 39 -16.01 -2.51 9.83
N HIS A 40 -15.99 -3.16 11.00
CA HIS A 40 -14.72 -3.56 11.62
C HIS A 40 -13.92 -4.57 10.80
N ILE A 41 -14.59 -5.48 10.08
CA ILE A 41 -13.91 -6.39 9.15
C ILE A 41 -13.25 -5.60 8.01
N LEU A 42 -13.97 -4.63 7.42
CA LEU A 42 -13.44 -3.78 6.35
C LEU A 42 -12.27 -2.90 6.84
N GLU A 43 -12.42 -2.26 8.00
CA GLU A 43 -11.34 -1.46 8.61
C GLU A 43 -10.09 -2.30 8.86
N THR A 44 -10.25 -3.51 9.39
CA THR A 44 -9.12 -4.40 9.67
C THR A 44 -8.38 -4.79 8.39
N LYS A 45 -9.11 -5.09 7.31
CA LYS A 45 -8.49 -5.39 5.99
C LYS A 45 -7.77 -4.16 5.43
N ALA A 46 -8.40 -3.00 5.50
CA ALA A 46 -7.84 -1.75 5.01
C ALA A 46 -6.52 -1.42 5.72
N TRP A 47 -6.47 -1.56 7.04
CA TRP A 47 -5.25 -1.37 7.81
C TRP A 47 -4.15 -2.36 7.47
N ASN A 48 -4.48 -3.64 7.21
CA ASN A 48 -3.49 -4.64 6.80
C ASN A 48 -2.87 -4.29 5.44
N HIS A 49 -3.70 -3.95 4.45
CA HIS A 49 -3.21 -3.55 3.12
C HIS A 49 -2.40 -2.25 3.19
N ARG A 50 -2.86 -1.25 3.96
CA ARG A 50 -2.13 0.01 4.15
C ARG A 50 -0.78 -0.21 4.82
N GLY A 51 -0.73 -1.01 5.89
CA GLY A 51 0.51 -1.34 6.59
C GLY A 51 1.52 -2.07 5.70
N TYR A 52 1.06 -2.96 4.81
CA TYR A 52 1.93 -3.58 3.80
C TYR A 52 2.54 -2.53 2.87
N ALA A 53 1.69 -1.63 2.32
CA ALA A 53 2.12 -0.59 1.40
C ALA A 53 3.12 0.40 2.03
N GLU A 54 2.85 0.83 3.27
CA GLU A 54 3.74 1.68 4.07
C GLU A 54 5.09 1.00 4.34
N GLY A 55 5.06 -0.28 4.74
CA GLY A 55 6.26 -1.07 4.99
C GLY A 55 7.15 -1.22 3.75
N ILE A 56 6.56 -1.53 2.59
CA ILE A 56 7.31 -1.61 1.33
C ILE A 56 7.89 -0.25 0.96
N ASN A 57 7.10 0.84 1.03
CA ASN A 57 7.61 2.18 0.72
C ASN A 57 8.81 2.55 1.60
N GLN A 58 8.73 2.25 2.90
CA GLN A 58 9.83 2.48 3.84
C GLN A 58 11.07 1.65 3.51
N VAL A 59 10.90 0.34 3.25
CA VAL A 59 12.03 -0.55 2.91
C VAL A 59 12.72 -0.09 1.63
N LEU A 60 11.95 0.22 0.58
CA LEU A 60 12.49 0.70 -0.70
C LEU A 60 13.29 2.01 -0.51
N ALA A 61 12.78 2.93 0.30
CA ALA A 61 13.49 4.16 0.64
C ALA A 61 14.80 3.88 1.41
N VAL A 62 14.78 2.98 2.39
CA VAL A 62 15.95 2.61 3.22
C VAL A 62 17.06 1.98 2.40
N ILE A 63 16.73 1.12 1.42
CA ILE A 63 17.73 0.49 0.53
C ILE A 63 18.19 1.42 -0.60
N GLY A 64 17.71 2.67 -0.64
CA GLY A 64 18.09 3.67 -1.63
C GLY A 64 17.50 3.44 -3.03
N PHE A 65 16.42 2.65 -3.14
CA PHE A 65 15.67 2.53 -4.39
C PHE A 65 14.99 3.86 -4.71
N LYS A 66 15.02 4.26 -5.99
CA LYS A 66 14.38 5.49 -6.47
C LYS A 66 13.57 5.17 -7.71
N HIS A 67 12.28 5.46 -7.66
CA HIS A 67 11.35 5.28 -8.76
C HIS A 67 10.25 6.34 -8.68
N GLU A 68 9.77 6.84 -9.82
CA GLU A 68 8.73 7.88 -9.86
C GLU A 68 7.43 7.43 -9.18
N LEU A 69 7.06 6.16 -9.37
CA LEU A 69 5.89 5.54 -8.75
C LEU A 69 5.96 5.50 -7.20
N MET A 70 7.13 5.69 -6.57
CA MET A 70 7.18 5.84 -5.10
C MET A 70 6.53 7.14 -4.65
N VAL A 71 6.57 8.19 -5.48
CA VAL A 71 5.84 9.45 -5.21
C VAL A 71 4.34 9.22 -5.31
N GLU A 72 3.90 8.40 -6.27
CA GLU A 72 2.50 8.02 -6.41
C GLU A 72 2.02 7.18 -5.22
N LEU A 73 2.79 6.16 -4.83
CA LEU A 73 2.53 5.38 -3.63
C LEU A 73 2.44 6.28 -2.40
N GLY A 74 3.37 7.23 -2.26
CA GLY A 74 3.36 8.23 -1.18
C GLY A 74 2.09 9.06 -1.12
N LYS A 75 1.45 9.38 -2.25
CA LYS A 75 0.15 10.08 -2.30
C LYS A 75 -1.03 9.18 -1.94
N LEU A 76 -0.92 7.87 -2.16
CA LEU A 76 -1.98 6.91 -1.83
C LEU A 76 -2.02 6.58 -0.34
N ILE A 77 -0.88 6.65 0.34
CA ILE A 77 -0.72 6.30 1.76
C ILE A 77 -0.60 7.52 2.70
N ASN A 78 -0.76 8.76 2.22
CA ASN A 78 -0.79 9.98 3.04
C ASN A 78 -2.03 10.80 2.71
#